data_AF-A0A6P5XFM8-F1
#
_entry.id   AF-A0A6P5XFM8-F1
#
_cell.length_a   1.000
_cell.length_b   1.000
_cell.length_c   1.000
_cell.angle_alpha   90.00
_cell.angle_beta   90.00
_cell.angle_gamma   90.00
#
_symmetry.space_group_name_H-M   'P 1'
#
loop_
_entity.id
_entity.type
_entity.pdbx_description
1 polymer ?
#
loop_
_entity_poly.entity_id
_entity_poly.type
_entity_poly.pdbx_seq_one_letter_code
_entity_poly.pdbx_strand_id
1 'polypeptide(L)'
;MKAETLHLKRMKKWYGGALVASLFMLLVLRYGVMKNPVDESYFTNSVSTNGTNPLEWVHFTGPPAVQNPENASQVISIDTIAFSLFAQRNLSKGEQQSLLTWNLLKNLINHSQALPNGVEAIKEAGSAWNSLMALIEDEKLGYANGNSSRKAKEKQCPHFLNKMNATEPDKGQYKLGVPCGLTQGSSITIIGIPNGLLGDFRIDLTGEALPGEPDPPIILHYNVRLHGDKITEDPVIVQNTWTIAHDWGEEERCPTPTPDKNKKVDELDWCNKLVGKDDNRTVSLLSHGSRRSSMGLQGVKLRRYFPFKQGSLFVATLRVGSEGIQMTVDGKHITSFAYRETLEPWLVSEVRISGDVKLVSVLASGLPTSEDSDHTVDVEALKSVPLSRQRPLDLFIGVFSTANNFKRRMAVRRTWMQYPEVRSGTVAVRFFVGLHKNQIVNEELWNEARTYGDIQLMPFVDYYSLITWKTLAICTFGTEVVSAKFVMKTDDDAFVRVDEIMASLSRINVTHGLLYGLINSDSRPHRSTDSKWFISPEEWSEEKYPPWAHGPGYVVSHDIAKAVYKRFNEGRLKDKRQG
;
A
#
# COMPACT_ATOMS: atom_id res chain seq x y z
N MET A 1 31.39 67.23 -34.49
CA MET A 1 31.97 66.86 -33.17
C MET A 1 32.46 65.42 -33.23
N LYS A 2 33.74 65.26 -33.55
CA LYS A 2 34.53 64.05 -33.29
C LYS A 2 34.99 64.11 -31.82
N ALA A 3 35.30 62.92 -31.29
CA ALA A 3 36.21 62.67 -30.19
C ALA A 3 35.72 63.03 -28.78
N GLU A 4 34.93 62.14 -28.16
CA GLU A 4 35.03 61.80 -26.73
C GLU A 4 34.16 60.58 -26.40
N THR A 5 34.50 59.41 -26.95
CA THR A 5 33.90 58.13 -26.50
C THR A 5 34.77 56.93 -26.84
N LEU A 6 36.10 57.11 -26.89
CA LEU A 6 37.05 56.05 -27.21
C LEU A 6 37.82 55.49 -26.01
N HIS A 7 37.54 55.95 -24.77
CA HIS A 7 38.26 55.50 -23.58
C HIS A 7 37.50 54.51 -22.69
N LEU A 8 36.20 54.27 -22.94
CA LEU A 8 35.36 53.38 -22.11
C LEU A 8 35.07 52.00 -22.75
N LYS A 9 35.77 51.65 -23.84
CA LYS A 9 35.56 50.37 -24.57
C LYS A 9 36.72 49.36 -24.43
N ARG A 10 37.79 49.70 -23.68
CA ARG A 10 39.00 48.88 -23.55
C ARG A 10 39.22 48.23 -22.18
N MET A 11 38.31 48.41 -21.21
CA MET A 11 38.40 47.76 -19.88
C MET A 11 37.37 46.64 -19.64
N LYS A 12 36.41 46.41 -20.54
CA LYS A 12 35.39 45.35 -20.39
C LYS A 12 35.72 44.00 -21.04
N LYS A 13 36.87 43.86 -21.70
CA LYS A 13 37.28 42.60 -22.36
C LYS A 13 38.32 41.77 -21.59
N TRP A 14 38.86 42.26 -20.48
CA TRP A 14 39.86 41.54 -19.69
C TRP A 14 39.28 40.73 -18.52
N TYR A 15 38.14 41.14 -17.97
CA TYR A 15 37.51 40.42 -16.85
C TYR A 15 36.84 39.09 -17.27
N GLY A 16 36.38 38.98 -18.51
CA GLY A 16 35.75 37.74 -19.00
C GLY A 16 36.73 36.59 -19.21
N GLY A 17 37.99 36.88 -19.59
CA GLY A 17 39.00 35.86 -19.83
C GLY A 17 39.60 35.23 -18.57
N ALA A 18 39.80 36.05 -17.52
CA ALA A 18 40.39 35.58 -16.26
C ALA A 18 39.46 34.63 -15.47
N LEU A 19 38.15 34.87 -15.56
CA LEU A 19 37.13 34.06 -14.86
C LEU A 19 36.96 32.66 -15.47
N VAL A 20 37.08 32.56 -16.80
CA VAL A 20 37.02 31.27 -17.52
C VAL A 20 38.27 30.43 -17.27
N ALA A 21 39.46 31.04 -17.19
CA ALA A 21 40.70 30.35 -16.90
C ALA A 21 40.75 29.78 -15.47
N SER A 22 40.19 30.49 -14.48
CA SER A 22 40.13 30.06 -13.09
C SER A 22 39.21 28.85 -12.87
N LEU A 23 38.04 28.84 -13.54
CA LEU A 23 37.10 27.71 -13.49
C LEU A 23 37.66 26.45 -14.15
N PHE A 24 38.45 26.58 -15.22
CA PHE A 24 39.08 25.45 -15.89
C PHE A 24 40.19 24.80 -15.04
N MET A 25 40.99 25.60 -14.33
CA MET A 25 42.03 25.08 -13.42
C MET A 25 41.46 24.31 -12.22
N LEU A 26 40.32 24.74 -11.67
CA LEU A 26 39.63 24.03 -10.59
C LEU A 26 39.06 22.67 -11.03
N LEU A 27 38.62 22.56 -12.28
CA LEU A 27 38.15 21.28 -12.85
C LEU A 27 39.30 20.29 -13.06
N VAL A 28 40.47 20.77 -13.47
CA VAL A 28 41.66 19.91 -13.64
C VAL A 28 42.21 19.42 -12.29
N LEU A 29 42.22 20.28 -11.27
CA LEU A 29 42.63 19.90 -9.90
C LEU A 29 41.67 18.89 -9.25
N ARG A 30 40.35 19.00 -9.48
CA ARG A 30 39.39 17.98 -9.03
C ARG A 30 39.54 16.65 -9.76
N TYR A 31 39.87 16.68 -11.06
CA TYR A 31 40.08 15.45 -11.83
C TYR A 31 41.37 14.71 -11.43
N GLY A 32 42.39 15.43 -10.95
CA GLY A 32 43.68 14.86 -10.53
C GLY A 32 43.67 14.13 -9.18
N VAL A 33 42.76 14.46 -8.27
CA VAL A 33 42.75 13.88 -6.90
C VAL A 33 41.91 12.59 -6.81
N MET A 34 41.05 12.30 -7.80
CA MET A 34 40.16 11.13 -7.78
C MET A 34 40.75 9.84 -8.40
N LYS A 35 41.99 9.87 -8.88
CA LYS A 35 42.66 8.67 -9.44
C LYS A 35 43.94 8.34 -8.67
N ASN A 36 43.78 7.59 -7.57
CA ASN A 36 44.67 6.55 -7.02
C ASN A 36 45.19 6.70 -5.58
N PRO A 37 45.41 5.56 -4.87
CA PRO A 37 44.97 5.31 -3.49
C PRO A 37 46.12 4.96 -2.53
N VAL A 38 45.84 4.70 -1.24
CA VAL A 38 46.65 3.82 -0.37
C VAL A 38 45.77 3.09 0.66
N ASP A 39 46.13 1.83 0.89
CA ASP A 39 45.48 0.70 1.56
C ASP A 39 46.26 0.34 2.86
N GLU A 40 45.64 -0.24 3.89
CA GLU A 40 46.33 -1.17 4.83
C GLU A 40 45.38 -1.97 5.75
N SER A 41 45.66 -3.28 5.79
CA SER A 41 44.98 -4.44 6.40
C SER A 41 45.10 -4.57 7.94
N TYR A 42 44.44 -5.57 8.59
CA TYR A 42 45.06 -6.65 9.42
C TYR A 42 44.01 -7.59 10.12
N PHE A 43 44.01 -8.88 9.72
CA PHE A 43 44.03 -10.15 10.50
C PHE A 43 42.85 -10.76 11.36
N THR A 44 42.31 -11.87 10.81
CA THR A 44 42.23 -13.29 11.30
C THR A 44 41.26 -13.84 12.38
N ASN A 45 40.47 -14.82 11.91
CA ASN A 45 40.26 -16.23 12.33
C ASN A 45 39.41 -16.67 13.55
N SER A 46 38.26 -17.28 13.18
CA SER A 46 37.64 -18.57 13.56
C SER A 46 38.05 -19.33 14.83
N VAL A 47 37.04 -19.81 15.60
CA VAL A 47 36.93 -21.22 16.08
C VAL A 47 35.46 -21.59 16.29
N SER A 48 35.05 -22.72 15.72
CA SER A 48 33.79 -23.44 15.92
C SER A 48 33.93 -24.51 17.01
N THR A 49 32.89 -24.77 17.81
CA THR A 49 32.63 -26.13 18.36
C THR A 49 31.13 -26.40 18.48
N ASN A 50 30.72 -27.55 17.97
CA ASN A 50 29.36 -28.10 17.93
C ASN A 50 29.00 -28.82 19.24
N GLY A 51 27.73 -28.75 19.63
CA GLY A 51 27.08 -29.65 20.58
C GLY A 51 25.57 -29.66 20.34
N THR A 52 25.07 -30.73 19.75
CA THR A 52 23.65 -31.00 19.42
C THR A 52 22.84 -31.45 20.63
N ASN A 53 21.62 -30.91 20.83
CA ASN A 53 20.41 -31.71 21.10
C ASN A 53 19.09 -30.88 20.94
N PRO A 54 17.95 -31.54 20.64
CA PRO A 54 16.80 -30.96 19.95
C PRO A 54 15.56 -30.79 20.85
N LEU A 55 14.68 -29.88 20.40
CA LEU A 55 13.35 -29.49 20.94
C LEU A 55 13.38 -28.37 21.99
N GLU A 56 13.07 -27.14 21.55
CA GLU A 56 11.90 -26.39 22.03
C GLU A 56 11.66 -25.16 21.13
N TRP A 57 10.41 -24.98 20.72
CA TRP A 57 9.99 -24.10 19.64
C TRP A 57 10.05 -22.62 20.01
N VAL A 58 10.10 -21.78 18.96
CA VAL A 58 10.09 -20.30 18.89
C VAL A 58 11.48 -19.64 18.83
N HIS A 59 12.19 -19.86 17.72
CA HIS A 59 13.10 -18.87 17.15
C HIS A 59 13.07 -18.95 15.62
N PHE A 60 12.42 -17.97 14.98
CA PHE A 60 12.61 -17.69 13.56
C PHE A 60 13.93 -16.92 13.44
N THR A 61 15.05 -17.62 13.24
CA THR A 61 16.26 -17.00 12.69
C THR A 61 16.16 -17.14 11.18
N GLY A 62 16.00 -16.02 10.47
CA GLY A 62 16.16 -15.99 9.03
C GLY A 62 17.52 -16.54 8.60
N PRO A 63 17.71 -16.91 7.32
CA PRO A 63 19.01 -17.32 6.83
C PRO A 63 20.04 -16.22 7.14
N PRO A 64 21.29 -16.56 7.53
CA PRO A 64 22.29 -15.54 7.78
C PRO A 64 22.52 -14.75 6.49
N ALA A 65 22.65 -13.44 6.65
CA ALA A 65 23.07 -12.55 5.59
C ALA A 65 24.30 -13.16 4.90
N VAL A 66 24.14 -13.54 3.63
CA VAL A 66 25.27 -13.71 2.74
C VAL A 66 25.99 -12.37 2.76
N GLN A 67 27.18 -12.34 3.34
CA GLN A 67 28.09 -11.21 3.17
C GLN A 67 28.44 -11.15 1.68
N ASN A 68 27.69 -10.34 0.95
CA ASN A 68 28.09 -9.95 -0.39
C ASN A 68 29.22 -8.91 -0.26
N PRO A 69 30.24 -9.00 -1.12
CA PRO A 69 31.38 -8.11 -1.10
C PRO A 69 30.96 -6.66 -1.35
N GLU A 70 31.77 -5.77 -0.78
CA GLU A 70 31.62 -4.34 -0.64
C GLU A 70 30.85 -3.61 -1.76
N ASN A 71 29.97 -2.72 -1.29
CA ASN A 71 29.28 -1.68 -2.03
C ASN A 71 30.17 -0.99 -3.09
N ALA A 72 30.01 -1.42 -4.34
CA ALA A 72 29.87 -0.45 -5.42
C ALA A 72 28.37 -0.15 -5.52
N SER A 73 27.94 1.02 -5.06
CA SER A 73 26.61 1.55 -5.37
C SER A 73 26.53 1.82 -6.88
N GLN A 74 26.41 0.76 -7.68
CA GLN A 74 26.05 0.87 -9.08
C GLN A 74 24.58 1.27 -9.11
N VAL A 75 24.32 2.52 -9.50
CA VAL A 75 23.00 2.94 -9.94
C VAL A 75 22.65 2.06 -11.13
N ILE A 76 21.90 0.97 -10.89
CA ILE A 76 21.43 0.07 -11.94
C ILE A 76 20.50 0.91 -12.83
N SER A 77 20.84 1.03 -14.12
CA SER A 77 19.98 1.76 -15.07
C SER A 77 18.57 1.18 -15.05
N ILE A 78 17.56 2.04 -15.15
CA ILE A 78 16.15 1.64 -15.34
C ILE A 78 16.04 0.63 -16.48
N ASP A 79 16.86 0.78 -17.54
CA ASP A 79 16.90 -0.11 -18.69
C ASP A 79 17.29 -1.55 -18.31
N THR A 80 18.19 -1.73 -17.34
CA THR A 80 18.62 -3.05 -16.87
C THR A 80 17.54 -3.74 -16.02
N ILE A 81 16.86 -2.98 -15.16
CA ILE A 81 15.77 -3.51 -14.31
C ILE A 81 14.53 -3.83 -15.17
N ALA A 82 14.20 -2.92 -16.08
CA ALA A 82 13.21 -3.11 -17.14
C ALA A 82 13.48 -4.37 -17.97
N PHE A 83 14.72 -4.58 -18.40
CA PHE A 83 15.08 -5.77 -19.17
C PHE A 83 14.86 -7.06 -18.37
N SER A 84 15.13 -7.04 -17.06
CA SER A 84 14.91 -8.22 -16.19
C SER A 84 13.43 -8.58 -15.98
N LEU A 85 12.54 -7.58 -15.97
CA LEU A 85 11.08 -7.77 -15.87
C LEU A 85 10.52 -8.48 -17.09
N PHE A 86 10.93 -8.04 -18.29
CA PHE A 86 10.44 -8.59 -19.57
C PHE A 86 11.35 -9.67 -20.16
N ALA A 87 12.34 -10.14 -19.40
CA ALA A 87 13.23 -11.22 -19.83
C ALA A 87 12.44 -12.49 -20.10
N GLN A 88 12.80 -13.19 -21.18
CA GLN A 88 12.16 -14.45 -21.53
C GLN A 88 12.51 -15.52 -20.48
N ARG A 89 11.49 -16.18 -19.94
CA ARG A 89 11.63 -17.26 -18.94
C ARG A 89 10.90 -18.51 -19.37
N ASN A 90 11.37 -19.66 -18.91
CA ASN A 90 10.76 -20.97 -19.17
C ASN A 90 9.54 -21.18 -18.26
N LEU A 91 8.44 -20.50 -18.60
CA LEU A 91 7.16 -20.63 -17.93
C LEU A 91 6.26 -21.66 -18.65
N SER A 92 5.49 -22.42 -17.88
CA SER A 92 4.45 -23.30 -18.40
C SER A 92 3.33 -22.50 -19.09
N LYS A 93 2.54 -23.17 -19.93
CA LYS A 93 1.42 -22.51 -20.63
C LYS A 93 0.42 -21.86 -19.66
N GLY A 94 0.16 -22.48 -18.50
CA GLY A 94 -0.73 -21.92 -17.48
C GLY A 94 -0.15 -20.65 -16.85
N GLU A 95 1.13 -20.66 -16.50
CA GLU A 95 1.82 -19.50 -15.92
C GLU A 95 1.88 -18.32 -16.93
N GLN A 96 2.07 -18.61 -18.23
CA GLN A 96 2.05 -17.59 -19.27
C GLN A 96 0.67 -16.92 -19.45
N GLN A 97 -0.42 -17.62 -19.12
CA GLN A 97 -1.77 -17.04 -19.21
C GLN A 97 -1.95 -15.84 -18.27
N SER A 98 -1.18 -15.75 -17.18
CA SER A 98 -1.25 -14.62 -16.26
C SER A 98 -0.39 -13.42 -16.66
N LEU A 99 0.36 -13.52 -17.77
CA LEU A 99 1.33 -12.51 -18.22
C LEU A 99 1.02 -11.99 -19.63
N LEU A 100 -0.20 -12.18 -20.13
CA LEU A 100 -0.55 -11.92 -21.53
C LEU A 100 -0.39 -10.44 -21.93
N THR A 101 -0.46 -9.52 -20.97
CA THR A 101 -0.27 -8.08 -21.21
C THR A 101 1.17 -7.60 -21.11
N TRP A 102 2.10 -8.37 -20.55
CA TRP A 102 3.43 -7.86 -20.17
C TRP A 102 4.19 -7.27 -21.35
N ASN A 103 4.35 -8.06 -22.42
CA ASN A 103 5.06 -7.60 -23.62
C ASN A 103 4.38 -6.43 -24.32
N LEU A 104 3.06 -6.33 -24.22
CA LEU A 104 2.27 -5.22 -24.80
C LEU A 104 2.42 -3.93 -23.97
N LEU A 105 2.76 -4.06 -22.68
CA LEU A 105 2.92 -2.97 -21.73
C LEU A 105 4.38 -2.56 -21.51
N LYS A 106 5.35 -3.08 -22.27
CA LYS A 106 6.77 -2.71 -22.15
C LYS A 106 7.02 -1.19 -22.23
N ASN A 107 6.18 -0.47 -22.97
CA ASN A 107 6.28 0.98 -23.15
C ASN A 107 5.91 1.78 -21.89
N LEU A 108 5.38 1.14 -20.83
CA LEU A 108 5.15 1.77 -19.52
C LEU A 108 6.44 2.37 -18.96
N ILE A 109 7.59 1.70 -19.17
CA ILE A 109 8.90 2.16 -18.70
C ILE A 109 9.22 3.56 -19.24
N ASN A 110 8.93 3.80 -20.53
CA ASN A 110 9.18 5.09 -21.17
C ASN A 110 8.31 6.22 -20.60
N HIS A 111 7.18 5.87 -19.99
CA HIS A 111 6.22 6.81 -19.41
C HIS A 111 6.23 6.80 -17.87
N SER A 112 7.15 6.06 -17.25
CA SER A 112 7.25 5.88 -15.80
C SER A 112 7.44 7.16 -15.00
N GLN A 113 8.05 8.18 -15.61
CA GLN A 113 8.26 9.49 -14.99
C GLN A 113 7.02 10.39 -15.06
N ALA A 114 6.01 10.01 -15.83
CA ALA A 114 4.81 10.83 -16.03
C ALA A 114 3.80 10.69 -14.88
N LEU A 115 3.79 9.55 -14.18
CA LEU A 115 2.91 9.31 -13.04
C LEU A 115 3.68 9.29 -11.71
N PRO A 116 3.08 9.76 -10.61
CA PRO A 116 3.65 9.61 -9.28
C PRO A 116 3.94 8.13 -8.97
N ASN A 117 5.11 7.86 -8.38
CA ASN A 117 5.59 6.53 -8.00
C ASN A 117 5.85 5.55 -9.18
N GLY A 118 5.68 5.97 -10.44
CA GLY A 118 5.79 5.06 -11.60
C GLY A 118 7.18 4.44 -11.77
N VAL A 119 8.25 5.20 -11.57
CA VAL A 119 9.63 4.69 -11.65
C VAL A 119 9.91 3.69 -10.52
N GLU A 120 9.52 4.03 -9.29
CA GLU A 120 9.70 3.17 -8.12
C GLU A 120 8.94 1.86 -8.28
N ALA A 121 7.68 1.93 -8.71
CA ALA A 121 6.84 0.75 -8.91
C ALA A 121 7.41 -0.26 -9.90
N ILE A 122 8.01 0.21 -11.01
CA ILE A 122 8.68 -0.67 -11.97
C ILE A 122 9.97 -1.25 -11.36
N LYS A 123 10.75 -0.42 -10.66
CA LYS A 123 11.99 -0.87 -10.02
C LYS A 123 11.73 -1.98 -9.00
N GLU A 124 10.77 -1.76 -8.12
CA GLU A 124 10.37 -2.70 -7.08
C GLU A 124 9.76 -3.97 -7.67
N ALA A 125 8.97 -3.84 -8.74
CA ALA A 125 8.42 -5.00 -9.45
C ALA A 125 9.53 -5.87 -10.05
N GLY A 126 10.60 -5.28 -10.58
CA GLY A 126 11.74 -6.06 -11.06
C GLY A 126 12.37 -6.90 -9.96
N SER A 127 12.57 -6.30 -8.78
CA SER A 127 13.08 -7.02 -7.61
C SER A 127 12.13 -8.12 -7.16
N ALA A 128 10.84 -7.80 -6.95
CA ALA A 128 9.81 -8.74 -6.52
C ALA A 128 9.65 -9.91 -7.50
N TRP A 129 9.65 -9.63 -8.81
CA TRP A 129 9.55 -10.66 -9.83
C TRP A 129 10.76 -11.58 -9.87
N ASN A 130 11.98 -11.03 -9.77
CA ASN A 130 13.19 -11.83 -9.74
C ASN A 130 13.23 -12.77 -8.52
N SER A 131 12.89 -12.24 -7.34
CA SER A 131 12.79 -13.03 -6.11
C SER A 131 11.76 -14.16 -6.23
N LEU A 132 10.57 -13.86 -6.74
CA LEU A 132 9.52 -14.86 -6.96
C LEU A 132 9.96 -15.95 -7.93
N MET A 133 10.56 -15.58 -9.05
CA MET A 133 11.03 -16.55 -10.05
C MET A 133 12.13 -17.45 -9.50
N ALA A 134 13.08 -16.90 -8.74
CA ALA A 134 14.14 -17.70 -8.10
C ALA A 134 13.54 -18.74 -7.15
N LEU A 135 12.55 -18.36 -6.32
CA LEU A 135 11.86 -19.28 -5.43
C LEU A 135 11.11 -20.39 -6.18
N ILE A 136 10.44 -20.06 -7.29
CA ILE A 136 9.73 -21.05 -8.10
C ILE A 136 10.71 -22.01 -8.79
N GLU A 137 11.86 -21.52 -9.25
CA GLU A 137 12.92 -22.34 -9.84
C GLU A 137 13.50 -23.31 -8.79
N ASP A 138 13.76 -22.83 -7.58
CA ASP A 138 14.21 -23.66 -6.45
C ASP A 138 13.17 -24.72 -6.06
N GLU A 139 11.87 -24.37 -6.04
CA GLU A 139 10.80 -25.34 -5.84
C GLU A 139 10.81 -26.43 -6.92
N LYS A 140 10.88 -26.03 -8.20
CA LYS A 140 10.91 -26.97 -9.34
C LYS A 140 12.11 -27.93 -9.26
N LEU A 141 13.28 -27.44 -8.85
CA LEU A 141 14.49 -28.26 -8.64
C LEU A 141 14.36 -29.18 -7.41
N GLY A 142 13.76 -28.69 -6.32
CA GLY A 142 13.51 -29.48 -5.11
C GLY A 142 12.57 -30.68 -5.35
N TYR A 143 11.58 -30.54 -6.25
CA TYR A 143 10.72 -31.66 -6.65
C TYR A 143 11.46 -32.73 -7.49
N ALA A 144 12.51 -32.36 -8.23
CA ALA A 144 13.25 -33.28 -9.09
C ALA A 144 14.20 -34.22 -8.30
N ASN A 145 14.66 -33.80 -7.12
CA ASN A 145 15.63 -34.55 -6.30
C ASN A 145 15.00 -35.51 -5.26
N GLY A 146 13.70 -35.81 -5.37
CA GLY A 146 13.06 -36.96 -4.72
C GLY A 146 13.05 -37.01 -3.19
N ASN A 147 13.53 -35.98 -2.49
CA ASN A 147 13.62 -35.98 -1.04
C ASN A 147 13.03 -34.69 -0.45
N SER A 148 11.70 -34.59 -0.44
CA SER A 148 11.01 -33.69 0.47
C SER A 148 9.89 -34.46 1.16
N SER A 149 10.01 -34.60 2.48
CA SER A 149 8.85 -34.93 3.30
C SER A 149 7.75 -33.94 2.93
N ARG A 150 6.56 -34.44 2.63
CA ARG A 150 5.33 -33.66 2.56
C ARG A 150 5.06 -33.03 3.94
N LYS A 151 5.83 -32.04 4.36
CA LYS A 151 5.29 -31.00 5.23
C LYS A 151 4.44 -30.18 4.28
N ALA A 152 3.12 -30.30 4.38
CA ALA A 152 2.24 -29.28 3.86
C ALA A 152 2.88 -27.94 4.25
N LYS A 153 3.33 -27.14 3.27
CA LYS A 153 3.85 -25.81 3.57
C LYS A 153 2.74 -25.13 4.38
N GLU A 154 2.97 -24.91 5.68
CA GLU A 154 2.05 -24.17 6.51
C GLU A 154 1.72 -22.87 5.77
N LYS A 155 0.43 -22.51 5.69
CA LYS A 155 -0.01 -21.28 5.00
C LYS A 155 0.83 -20.11 5.51
N GLN A 156 1.60 -19.49 4.63
CA GLN A 156 2.51 -18.40 4.99
C GLN A 156 1.74 -17.14 5.45
N CYS A 157 0.48 -17.02 4.99
CA CYS A 157 -0.46 -15.97 5.38
C CYS A 157 -1.63 -16.54 6.21
N PRO A 158 -1.62 -16.38 7.54
CA PRO A 158 -2.76 -16.79 8.38
C PRO A 158 -3.92 -15.78 8.29
N HIS A 159 -5.16 -16.28 8.33
CA HIS A 159 -6.37 -15.43 8.41
C HIS A 159 -6.53 -14.75 9.79
N PHE A 160 -5.94 -15.37 10.80
CA PHE A 160 -6.08 -15.02 12.20
C PHE A 160 -4.77 -15.28 12.92
N LEU A 161 -4.36 -14.33 13.76
CA LEU A 161 -3.16 -14.41 14.59
C LEU A 161 -3.57 -14.14 16.03
N ASN A 162 -3.16 -15.02 16.94
CA ASN A 162 -3.36 -14.86 18.37
C ASN A 162 -2.06 -15.14 19.10
N LYS A 163 -1.70 -14.26 20.03
CA LYS A 163 -0.64 -14.50 21.00
C LYS A 163 -1.14 -14.12 22.39
N MET A 164 -1.34 -15.15 23.21
CA MET A 164 -1.70 -15.02 24.63
C MET A 164 -0.43 -14.98 25.48
N ASN A 165 -0.48 -14.29 26.63
CA ASN A 165 0.63 -14.19 27.58
C ASN A 165 1.92 -13.62 26.98
N ALA A 166 1.87 -12.35 26.59
CA ALA A 166 3.01 -11.54 26.15
C ALA A 166 4.03 -11.21 27.28
N THR A 167 4.23 -12.13 28.23
CA THR A 167 4.85 -11.84 29.53
C THR A 167 6.34 -12.11 29.61
N GLU A 168 7.04 -12.08 28.49
CA GLU A 168 8.49 -11.82 28.48
C GLU A 168 8.81 -11.05 27.20
N PRO A 169 8.65 -9.72 27.20
CA PRO A 169 9.16 -8.91 26.11
C PRO A 169 10.67 -8.96 26.18
N ASP A 170 11.31 -9.57 25.19
CA ASP A 170 12.70 -9.27 24.89
C ASP A 170 12.83 -7.74 24.82
N LYS A 171 13.38 -7.13 25.87
CA LYS A 171 13.68 -5.68 25.95
C LYS A 171 12.48 -4.72 26.03
N GLY A 172 11.36 -5.11 26.66
CA GLY A 172 10.26 -4.17 26.99
C GLY A 172 9.39 -3.71 25.80
N GLN A 173 9.50 -4.37 24.66
CA GLN A 173 8.66 -4.13 23.47
C GLN A 173 8.03 -5.44 23.00
N TYR A 174 6.70 -5.46 22.91
CA TYR A 174 5.96 -6.57 22.31
C TYR A 174 5.92 -6.40 20.78
N LYS A 175 6.05 -7.53 20.07
CA LYS A 175 6.00 -7.60 18.62
C LYS A 175 5.08 -8.73 18.15
N LEU A 176 4.23 -8.42 17.18
CA LEU A 176 3.39 -9.38 16.46
C LEU A 176 3.64 -9.21 14.96
N GLY A 177 4.24 -10.20 14.32
CA GLY A 177 4.41 -10.22 12.86
C GLY A 177 3.06 -10.41 12.16
N VAL A 178 2.82 -9.63 11.11
CA VAL A 178 1.64 -9.68 10.24
C VAL A 178 2.17 -9.91 8.82
N PRO A 179 2.50 -11.16 8.46
CA PRO A 179 3.37 -11.47 7.32
C PRO A 179 2.81 -11.05 5.96
N CYS A 180 1.51 -10.77 5.87
CA CYS A 180 0.84 -10.43 4.61
C CYS A 180 0.11 -9.10 4.69
N GLY A 181 0.35 -8.33 5.77
CA GLY A 181 -0.29 -7.05 6.03
C GLY A 181 -1.79 -7.10 6.28
N LEU A 182 -2.40 -5.93 6.19
CA LEU A 182 -3.80 -5.70 6.53
C LEU A 182 -4.60 -5.33 5.29
N THR A 183 -5.90 -5.61 5.34
CA THR A 183 -6.88 -5.25 4.30
C THR A 183 -8.08 -4.56 4.92
N GLN A 184 -8.94 -3.94 4.13
CA GLN A 184 -10.18 -3.38 4.65
C GLN A 184 -10.97 -4.46 5.41
N GLY A 185 -11.41 -4.12 6.63
CA GLY A 185 -12.09 -5.04 7.55
C GLY A 185 -11.16 -5.84 8.45
N SER A 186 -9.84 -5.85 8.21
CA SER A 186 -8.87 -6.38 9.18
C SER A 186 -8.93 -5.59 10.48
N SER A 187 -8.68 -6.27 11.60
CA SER A 187 -8.66 -5.65 12.92
C SER A 187 -7.56 -6.19 13.80
N ILE A 188 -6.95 -5.31 14.59
CA ILE A 188 -5.99 -5.66 15.63
C ILE A 188 -6.61 -5.29 16.98
N THR A 189 -6.90 -6.29 17.81
CA THR A 189 -7.44 -6.12 19.16
C THR A 189 -6.36 -6.33 20.21
N ILE A 190 -6.22 -5.38 21.12
CA ILE A 190 -5.23 -5.35 22.18
C ILE A 190 -5.98 -5.30 23.50
N ILE A 191 -5.70 -6.27 24.36
CA ILE A 191 -6.22 -6.32 25.73
C ILE A 191 -5.04 -6.08 26.66
N GLY A 192 -5.14 -5.04 27.49
CA GLY A 192 -4.04 -4.63 28.36
C GLY A 192 -4.48 -3.79 29.54
N ILE A 193 -3.55 -3.57 30.47
CA ILE A 193 -3.71 -2.74 31.66
C ILE A 193 -2.56 -1.74 31.67
N PRO A 194 -2.80 -0.42 31.51
CA PRO A 194 -1.76 0.59 31.65
C PRO A 194 -1.23 0.53 33.09
N ASN A 195 0.07 0.40 33.25
CA ASN A 195 0.74 0.24 34.55
C ASN A 195 1.84 1.30 34.71
N GLY A 196 2.92 1.00 35.43
CA GLY A 196 4.06 1.92 35.56
C GLY A 196 3.75 3.23 36.28
N LEU A 197 4.70 4.17 36.22
CA LEU A 197 4.61 5.48 36.89
C LEU A 197 3.76 6.46 36.09
N LEU A 198 3.89 6.44 34.75
CA LEU A 198 3.17 7.33 33.86
C LEU A 198 1.99 6.62 33.17
N GLY A 199 2.10 5.31 32.93
CA GLY A 199 1.07 4.56 32.22
C GLY A 199 0.93 4.94 30.74
N ASP A 200 1.95 5.64 30.21
CA ASP A 200 2.05 6.02 28.82
C ASP A 200 2.50 4.81 28.00
N PHE A 201 1.83 4.58 26.87
CA PHE A 201 2.16 3.48 25.97
C PHE A 201 1.89 3.86 24.53
N ARG A 202 2.53 3.15 23.60
CA ARG A 202 2.35 3.35 22.16
C ARG A 202 2.15 2.04 21.42
N ILE A 203 1.41 2.14 20.33
CA ILE A 203 1.15 1.07 19.37
C ILE A 203 1.63 1.58 18.01
N ASP A 204 2.60 0.90 17.41
CA ASP A 204 3.12 1.22 16.09
C ASP A 204 2.75 0.10 15.10
N LEU A 205 2.13 0.48 13.99
CA LEU A 205 2.00 -0.38 12.81
C LEU A 205 3.17 -0.07 11.88
N THR A 206 4.13 -0.99 11.76
CA THR A 206 5.37 -0.78 11.01
C THR A 206 5.39 -1.59 9.72
N GLY A 207 6.01 -1.04 8.69
CA GLY A 207 6.25 -1.73 7.43
C GLY A 207 7.53 -2.55 7.44
N GLU A 208 7.88 -3.13 6.29
CA GLU A 208 9.15 -3.82 6.10
C GLU A 208 10.29 -2.82 5.87
N ALA A 209 11.46 -3.08 6.45
CA ALA A 209 12.65 -2.25 6.21
C ALA A 209 13.20 -2.55 4.80
N LEU A 210 13.43 -1.50 4.01
CA LEU A 210 14.00 -1.65 2.67
C LEU A 210 15.52 -1.83 2.74
N PRO A 211 16.14 -2.58 1.79
CA PRO A 211 17.59 -2.70 1.74
C PRO A 211 18.28 -1.34 1.62
N GLY A 212 19.13 -1.01 2.61
CA GLY A 212 19.82 0.28 2.69
C GLY A 212 19.13 1.33 3.58
N GLU A 213 17.92 1.04 4.08
CA GLU A 213 17.21 1.88 5.05
C GLU A 213 17.19 1.17 6.41
N PRO A 214 17.80 1.75 7.46
CA PRO A 214 17.94 1.05 8.75
C PRO A 214 16.61 0.95 9.51
N ASP A 215 15.70 1.90 9.32
CA ASP A 215 14.45 2.02 10.06
C ASP A 215 13.24 1.82 9.13
N PRO A 216 12.30 0.91 9.47
CA PRO A 216 11.10 0.69 8.67
C PRO A 216 10.13 1.88 8.77
N PRO A 217 9.31 2.14 7.74
CA PRO A 217 8.27 3.15 7.80
C PRO A 217 7.22 2.80 8.88
N ILE A 218 6.65 3.84 9.50
CA ILE A 218 5.57 3.71 10.48
C ILE A 218 4.28 4.18 9.82
N ILE A 219 3.40 3.22 9.49
CA ILE A 219 2.09 3.45 8.85
C ILE A 219 1.13 4.13 9.83
N LEU A 220 1.20 3.77 11.12
CA LEU A 220 0.45 4.41 12.19
C LEU A 220 1.27 4.35 13.48
N HIS A 221 1.58 5.51 14.03
CA HIS A 221 2.03 5.70 15.40
C HIS A 221 0.83 6.11 16.24
N TYR A 222 0.44 5.33 17.24
CA TYR A 222 -0.66 5.65 18.17
C TYR A 222 -0.10 5.74 19.59
N ASN A 223 -0.02 6.95 20.12
CA ASN A 223 0.68 7.24 21.37
C ASN A 223 -0.29 7.77 22.44
N VAL A 224 -0.44 7.04 23.53
CA VAL A 224 -1.31 7.38 24.65
C VAL A 224 -0.48 7.98 25.76
N ARG A 225 -0.81 9.22 26.16
CA ARG A 225 -0.16 9.94 27.25
C ARG A 225 -1.19 10.23 28.35
N LEU A 226 -1.14 9.49 29.46
CA LEU A 226 -2.15 9.59 30.53
C LEU A 226 -1.99 10.82 31.41
N HIS A 227 -0.79 11.39 31.49
CA HIS A 227 -0.53 12.62 32.25
C HIS A 227 -0.41 13.87 31.38
N GLY A 228 -0.73 13.75 30.10
CA GLY A 228 -0.59 14.83 29.13
C GLY A 228 0.85 15.13 28.75
N ASP A 229 1.03 16.22 28.02
CA ASP A 229 2.33 16.75 27.62
C ASP A 229 2.38 18.27 27.85
N LYS A 230 3.50 18.91 27.50
CA LYS A 230 3.69 20.36 27.65
C LYS A 230 2.68 21.21 26.86
N ILE A 231 1.94 20.61 25.91
CA ILE A 231 0.99 21.31 25.05
C ILE A 231 -0.42 21.18 25.61
N THR A 232 -0.81 19.96 25.99
CA THR A 232 -2.20 19.63 26.35
C THR A 232 -2.42 19.68 27.86
N GLU A 233 -1.38 19.44 28.67
CA GLU A 233 -1.37 19.30 30.15
C GLU A 233 -2.30 18.20 30.73
N ASP A 234 -3.34 17.82 29.99
CA ASP A 234 -4.31 16.78 30.26
C ASP A 234 -4.05 15.54 29.36
N PRO A 235 -4.63 14.37 29.71
CA PRO A 235 -4.44 13.14 28.94
C PRO A 235 -4.72 13.33 27.44
N VAL A 236 -3.82 12.83 26.59
CA VAL A 236 -3.87 13.03 25.14
C VAL A 236 -3.47 11.78 24.37
N ILE A 237 -4.14 11.54 23.24
CA ILE A 237 -3.75 10.59 22.21
C ILE A 237 -3.11 11.39 21.08
N VAL A 238 -1.90 10.98 20.66
CA VAL A 238 -1.19 11.54 19.52
C VAL A 238 -1.05 10.47 18.45
N GLN A 239 -1.44 10.81 17.22
CA GLN A 239 -1.36 9.94 16.06
C GLN A 239 -0.48 10.57 14.99
N ASN A 240 0.36 9.77 14.34
CA ASN A 240 1.24 10.26 13.28
C ASN A 240 1.70 9.11 12.38
N THR A 241 2.45 9.45 11.33
CA THR A 241 3.22 8.52 10.49
C THR A 241 4.67 8.97 10.44
N TRP A 242 5.56 8.03 10.09
CA TRP A 242 6.97 8.33 9.87
C TRP A 242 7.50 7.60 8.64
N THR A 243 8.29 8.30 7.84
CA THR A 243 9.05 7.70 6.73
C THR A 243 10.45 8.30 6.71
N ILE A 244 11.43 7.59 6.16
CA ILE A 244 12.79 8.13 6.02
C ILE A 244 12.83 9.38 5.11
N ALA A 245 11.96 9.45 4.11
CA ALA A 245 11.94 10.53 3.12
C ALA A 245 11.34 11.84 3.67
N HIS A 246 10.36 11.75 4.57
CA HIS A 246 9.59 12.90 5.05
C HIS A 246 9.66 13.13 6.57
N ASP A 247 10.41 12.29 7.29
CA ASP A 247 10.45 12.25 8.76
C ASP A 247 9.03 12.09 9.35
N TRP A 248 8.80 12.53 10.59
CA TRP A 248 7.49 12.60 11.21
C TRP A 248 6.61 13.62 10.48
N GLY A 249 5.40 13.19 10.09
CA GLY A 249 4.41 14.11 9.53
C GLY A 249 3.73 14.99 10.58
N GLU A 250 2.62 15.63 10.21
CA GLU A 250 1.86 16.46 11.15
C GLU A 250 1.19 15.62 12.25
N GLU A 251 1.25 16.08 13.49
CA GLU A 251 0.65 15.36 14.62
C GLU A 251 -0.87 15.53 14.67
N GLU A 252 -1.57 14.41 14.81
CA GLU A 252 -3.02 14.36 14.99
C GLU A 252 -3.36 14.11 16.47
N ARG A 253 -4.12 15.03 17.11
CA ARG A 253 -4.31 15.04 18.57
C ARG A 253 -5.78 14.89 18.99
N CYS A 254 -6.03 14.04 19.99
CA CYS A 254 -7.35 13.84 20.60
C CYS A 254 -7.23 13.80 22.14
N PRO A 255 -7.89 14.71 22.89
CA PRO A 255 -8.81 15.75 22.44
C PRO A 255 -8.13 16.85 21.62
N THR A 256 -8.88 17.47 20.69
CA THR A 256 -8.32 18.50 19.80
C THR A 256 -8.14 19.83 20.55
N PRO A 257 -6.96 20.50 20.44
CA PRO A 257 -6.72 21.80 21.11
C PRO A 257 -7.59 22.93 20.57
N THR A 258 -7.90 22.88 19.27
CA THR A 258 -8.81 23.81 18.59
C THR A 258 -10.14 23.09 18.32
N PRO A 259 -11.29 23.68 18.65
CA PRO A 259 -12.58 23.13 18.23
C PRO A 259 -12.74 23.38 16.72
N ASP A 260 -12.17 22.50 15.88
CA ASP A 260 -12.18 22.66 14.44
C ASP A 260 -13.23 21.79 13.73
N LYS A 261 -13.64 22.26 12.55
CA LYS A 261 -14.70 21.70 11.68
C LYS A 261 -14.55 20.18 11.56
N ASN A 262 -15.63 19.45 11.84
CA ASN A 262 -15.71 17.97 11.88
C ASN A 262 -15.06 17.31 10.63
N LYS A 263 -13.75 17.06 10.68
CA LYS A 263 -13.07 16.21 9.71
C LYS A 263 -13.49 14.78 10.00
N LYS A 264 -13.94 14.08 8.97
CA LYS A 264 -14.39 12.70 9.05
C LYS A 264 -13.49 11.79 8.25
N VAL A 265 -13.36 10.56 8.71
CA VAL A 265 -12.65 9.48 8.02
C VAL A 265 -13.58 8.27 8.08
N ASP A 266 -14.00 7.75 6.93
CA ASP A 266 -15.03 6.71 6.85
C ASP A 266 -16.32 7.11 7.60
N GLU A 267 -16.80 8.34 7.37
CA GLU A 267 -17.98 8.97 8.00
C GLU A 267 -17.94 9.16 9.53
N LEU A 268 -16.87 8.71 10.19
CA LEU A 268 -16.64 8.82 11.62
C LEU A 268 -15.83 10.07 11.95
N ASP A 269 -16.14 10.71 13.08
CA ASP A 269 -15.41 11.89 13.56
C ASP A 269 -13.93 11.52 13.77
N TRP A 270 -13.01 12.39 13.36
CA TRP A 270 -11.57 12.19 13.54
C TRP A 270 -11.17 11.98 15.00
N CYS A 271 -11.74 12.77 15.92
CA CYS A 271 -11.64 12.61 17.37
C CYS A 271 -13.05 12.58 17.97
N ASN A 272 -13.35 11.58 18.79
CA ASN A 272 -14.66 11.45 19.41
C ASN A 272 -14.95 12.63 20.34
N LYS A 273 -16.12 13.27 20.16
CA LYS A 273 -16.56 14.46 20.90
C LYS A 273 -16.67 14.28 22.41
N LEU A 274 -16.67 13.04 22.93
CA LEU A 274 -16.69 12.78 24.37
C LEU A 274 -15.28 12.81 24.98
N VAL A 275 -14.23 12.55 24.19
CA VAL A 275 -12.84 12.55 24.69
C VAL A 275 -12.48 13.98 25.09
N GLY A 276 -12.00 14.13 26.32
CA GLY A 276 -11.69 15.44 26.92
C GLY A 276 -12.89 16.23 27.43
N LYS A 277 -14.14 15.73 27.30
CA LYS A 277 -15.31 16.37 27.93
C LYS A 277 -15.49 15.93 29.37
N ASP A 278 -16.09 16.79 30.18
CA ASP A 278 -16.40 16.51 31.57
C ASP A 278 -17.37 15.33 31.74
N ASP A 279 -17.01 14.39 32.62
CA ASP A 279 -17.86 13.24 32.95
C ASP A 279 -18.95 13.64 33.96
N ASN A 280 -20.12 14.04 33.45
CA ASN A 280 -21.27 14.42 34.27
C ASN A 280 -21.92 13.24 35.05
N ARG A 281 -21.40 12.01 34.94
CA ARG A 281 -21.96 10.84 35.64
C ARG A 281 -21.67 10.79 37.14
N THR A 282 -20.93 11.74 37.69
CA THR A 282 -20.53 11.75 39.12
C THR A 282 -21.45 12.58 40.04
N VAL A 283 -22.58 13.09 39.58
CA VAL A 283 -23.51 13.88 40.41
C VAL A 283 -24.88 13.20 40.54
N SER A 284 -24.94 12.03 41.19
CA SER A 284 -26.23 11.43 41.60
C SER A 284 -26.17 10.55 42.86
N LEU A 285 -25.09 10.59 43.66
CA LEU A 285 -24.99 9.74 44.87
C LEU A 285 -24.90 10.49 46.21
N LEU A 286 -25.09 11.80 46.24
CA LEU A 286 -25.08 12.55 47.51
C LEU A 286 -26.21 13.59 47.54
N SER A 287 -27.44 13.11 47.69
CA SER A 287 -28.57 13.94 48.13
C SER A 287 -29.25 13.35 49.35
N HIS A 288 -28.48 13.03 50.39
CA HIS A 288 -29.01 12.99 51.77
C HIS A 288 -28.18 13.93 52.64
N GLY A 289 -28.87 14.94 53.16
CA GLY A 289 -28.26 16.14 53.73
C GLY A 289 -27.60 15.94 55.08
N SER A 290 -26.59 16.77 55.33
CA SER A 290 -26.34 17.35 56.64
C SER A 290 -25.52 18.62 56.47
N ARG A 291 -25.76 19.58 57.37
CA ARG A 291 -25.24 20.95 57.37
C ARG A 291 -23.78 21.04 57.88
N ARG A 292 -23.12 22.13 57.45
CA ARG A 292 -21.83 22.73 57.91
C ARG A 292 -20.58 21.96 57.44
N SER A 293 -19.51 22.58 56.96
CA SER A 293 -18.87 23.85 57.34
C SER A 293 -18.07 24.49 56.19
N SER A 294 -17.90 25.81 56.25
CA SER A 294 -17.03 26.61 55.37
C SER A 294 -15.55 26.31 55.62
N MET A 295 -14.95 25.51 54.76
CA MET A 295 -13.50 25.45 54.52
C MET A 295 -13.28 25.25 53.02
N GLY A 296 -12.30 25.97 52.45
CA GLY A 296 -12.14 26.19 51.01
C GLY A 296 -12.26 24.93 50.16
N LEU A 297 -13.18 24.95 49.19
CA LEU A 297 -13.17 24.03 48.06
C LEU A 297 -11.96 24.38 47.19
N GLN A 298 -10.83 23.75 47.48
CA GLN A 298 -9.77 23.60 46.49
C GLN A 298 -10.34 22.71 45.38
N GLY A 299 -10.40 23.26 44.17
CA GLY A 299 -11.26 22.82 43.08
C GLY A 299 -11.23 21.32 42.82
N VAL A 300 -12.42 20.70 42.87
CA VAL A 300 -12.65 19.36 42.33
C VAL A 300 -12.35 19.43 40.82
N LYS A 301 -11.19 18.94 40.39
CA LYS A 301 -10.92 18.76 38.94
C LYS A 301 -12.04 17.89 38.39
N LEU A 302 -12.88 18.45 37.50
CA LEU A 302 -13.87 17.64 36.79
C LEU A 302 -13.11 16.54 36.05
N ARG A 303 -13.54 15.30 36.25
CA ARG A 303 -12.89 14.14 35.64
C ARG A 303 -13.29 14.13 34.17
N ARG A 304 -12.41 14.59 33.29
CA ARG A 304 -12.63 14.52 31.85
C ARG A 304 -12.61 13.05 31.40
N TYR A 305 -13.47 12.71 30.46
CA TYR A 305 -13.50 11.37 29.89
C TYR A 305 -12.26 11.14 29.02
N PHE A 306 -11.52 10.09 29.36
CA PHE A 306 -10.42 9.57 28.58
C PHE A 306 -10.53 8.04 28.55
N PRO A 307 -10.32 7.38 27.40
CA PRO A 307 -10.63 5.97 27.23
C PRO A 307 -9.68 5.03 27.98
N PHE A 308 -8.48 5.49 28.32
CA PHE A 308 -7.47 4.71 29.04
C PHE A 308 -7.33 5.20 30.48
N LYS A 309 -7.20 4.29 31.43
CA LYS A 309 -7.03 4.61 32.86
C LYS A 309 -5.98 3.70 33.46
N GLN A 310 -5.04 4.29 34.20
CA GLN A 310 -4.01 3.54 34.91
C GLN A 310 -4.63 2.48 35.83
N GLY A 311 -4.08 1.27 35.81
CA GLY A 311 -4.54 0.12 36.59
C GLY A 311 -5.87 -0.50 36.13
N SER A 312 -6.50 0.03 35.08
CA SER A 312 -7.77 -0.49 34.54
C SER A 312 -7.54 -1.27 33.25
N LEU A 313 -8.26 -2.39 33.10
CA LEU A 313 -8.28 -3.16 31.86
C LEU A 313 -8.93 -2.34 30.75
N PHE A 314 -8.35 -2.37 29.55
CA PHE A 314 -8.97 -1.88 28.32
C PHE A 314 -9.03 -2.98 27.27
N VAL A 315 -10.01 -2.87 26.37
CA VAL A 315 -10.06 -3.60 25.11
C VAL A 315 -10.02 -2.59 23.97
N ALA A 316 -8.86 -2.43 23.33
CA ALA A 316 -8.65 -1.49 22.23
C ALA A 316 -8.61 -2.23 20.91
N THR A 317 -9.37 -1.78 19.91
CA THR A 317 -9.38 -2.39 18.57
C THR A 317 -9.09 -1.33 17.51
N LEU A 318 -7.99 -1.53 16.79
CA LEU A 318 -7.69 -0.84 15.53
C LEU A 318 -8.39 -1.59 14.40
N ARG A 319 -9.28 -0.93 13.68
CA ARG A 319 -9.98 -1.49 12.52
C ARG A 319 -9.57 -0.75 11.25
N VAL A 320 -9.30 -1.49 10.19
CA VAL A 320 -8.92 -0.94 8.88
C VAL A 320 -10.20 -0.66 8.07
N GLY A 321 -10.44 0.62 7.77
CA GLY A 321 -11.54 1.11 6.95
C GLY A 321 -11.15 1.28 5.47
N SER A 322 -11.93 2.06 4.72
CA SER A 322 -11.66 2.37 3.31
C SER A 322 -10.78 3.62 3.15
N GLU A 323 -10.89 4.55 4.09
CA GLU A 323 -10.18 5.84 4.06
C GLU A 323 -9.18 5.97 5.22
N GLY A 324 -9.26 5.12 6.24
CA GLY A 324 -8.33 5.16 7.36
C GLY A 324 -8.46 4.03 8.37
N ILE A 325 -7.83 4.22 9.53
CA ILE A 325 -7.79 3.26 10.63
C ILE A 325 -8.58 3.84 11.82
N GLN A 326 -9.59 3.10 12.29
CA GLN A 326 -10.43 3.50 13.41
C GLN A 326 -9.97 2.84 14.70
N MET A 327 -9.80 3.64 15.76
CA MET A 327 -9.60 3.13 17.11
C MET A 327 -10.93 3.08 17.86
N THR A 328 -11.23 1.92 18.43
CA THR A 328 -12.30 1.75 19.43
C THR A 328 -11.71 1.27 20.74
N VAL A 329 -12.25 1.74 21.87
CA VAL A 329 -11.88 1.28 23.21
C VAL A 329 -13.15 0.93 23.96
N ASP A 330 -13.22 -0.29 24.50
CA ASP A 330 -14.38 -0.85 25.19
C ASP A 330 -15.68 -0.71 24.38
N GLY A 331 -15.58 -0.97 23.07
CA GLY A 331 -16.69 -0.90 22.12
C GLY A 331 -17.11 0.51 21.70
N LYS A 332 -16.42 1.56 22.14
CA LYS A 332 -16.70 2.95 21.75
C LYS A 332 -15.63 3.47 20.79
N HIS A 333 -16.05 4.11 19.70
CA HIS A 333 -15.14 4.83 18.80
C HIS A 333 -14.43 5.97 19.55
N ILE A 334 -13.12 6.10 19.36
CA ILE A 334 -12.26 7.09 20.01
C ILE A 334 -11.62 8.02 18.99
N THR A 335 -10.94 7.49 17.98
CA THR A 335 -10.33 8.27 16.90
C THR A 335 -10.40 7.56 15.55
N SER A 336 -10.26 8.31 14.47
CA SER A 336 -10.12 7.78 13.11
C SER A 336 -8.96 8.46 12.41
N PHE A 337 -7.96 7.71 11.95
CA PHE A 337 -6.77 8.24 11.29
C PHE A 337 -6.81 7.99 9.79
N ALA A 338 -6.78 9.03 8.96
CA ALA A 338 -6.80 8.87 7.51
C ALA A 338 -5.48 8.26 7.00
N TYR A 339 -5.53 7.45 5.95
CA TYR A 339 -4.29 7.01 5.29
C TYR A 339 -3.53 8.20 4.73
N ARG A 340 -2.20 8.15 4.85
CA ARG A 340 -1.30 9.09 4.19
C ARG A 340 -0.74 8.48 2.92
N GLU A 341 -0.28 9.34 2.01
CA GLU A 341 0.26 8.91 0.73
C GLU A 341 1.38 7.86 0.92
N THR A 342 1.39 6.82 0.09
CA THR A 342 2.32 5.67 0.10
C THR A 342 2.40 4.85 1.40
N LEU A 343 1.49 5.08 2.35
CA LEU A 343 1.41 4.36 3.63
C LEU A 343 0.10 3.59 3.77
N GLU A 344 -0.11 2.67 2.83
CA GLU A 344 -1.31 1.86 2.81
C GLU A 344 -1.27 0.70 3.82
N PRO A 345 -2.44 0.24 4.32
CA PRO A 345 -2.51 -0.74 5.40
C PRO A 345 -1.93 -2.13 5.03
N TRP A 346 -1.85 -2.45 3.74
CA TRP A 346 -1.24 -3.70 3.28
C TRP A 346 0.28 -3.74 3.42
N LEU A 347 0.93 -2.59 3.63
CA LEU A 347 2.38 -2.51 3.86
C LEU A 347 2.77 -2.89 5.29
N VAL A 348 1.82 -2.97 6.23
CA VAL A 348 2.08 -3.36 7.62
C VAL A 348 2.68 -4.76 7.66
N SER A 349 3.84 -4.93 8.28
CA SER A 349 4.50 -6.23 8.46
C SER A 349 4.58 -6.63 9.94
N GLU A 350 4.45 -5.66 10.86
CA GLU A 350 4.58 -5.89 12.30
C GLU A 350 3.76 -4.88 13.11
N VAL A 351 3.19 -5.36 14.22
CA VAL A 351 2.58 -4.54 15.28
C VAL A 351 3.55 -4.49 16.45
N ARG A 352 4.01 -3.29 16.81
CA ARG A 352 4.88 -3.06 17.98
C ARG A 352 4.10 -2.37 19.08
N ILE A 353 4.20 -2.87 20.31
CA ILE A 353 3.60 -2.23 21.48
C ILE A 353 4.69 -2.02 22.52
N SER A 354 4.81 -0.81 23.06
CA SER A 354 5.83 -0.45 24.05
C SER A 354 5.33 0.60 25.03
N GLY A 355 6.04 0.74 26.15
CA GLY A 355 5.69 1.66 27.24
C GLY A 355 5.09 0.93 28.44
N ASP A 356 4.47 1.70 29.32
CA ASP A 356 3.93 1.26 30.61
C ASP A 356 2.56 0.57 30.43
N VAL A 357 2.54 -0.58 29.77
CA VAL A 357 1.34 -1.40 29.61
C VAL A 357 1.61 -2.88 29.85
N LYS A 358 0.83 -3.50 30.73
CA LYS A 358 0.78 -4.95 30.89
C LYS A 358 -0.19 -5.55 29.87
N LEU A 359 0.35 -6.23 28.87
CA LEU A 359 -0.44 -6.90 27.84
C LEU A 359 -1.01 -8.23 28.33
N VAL A 360 -2.29 -8.47 28.07
CA VAL A 360 -2.99 -9.73 28.33
C VAL A 360 -3.01 -10.56 27.05
N SER A 361 -3.45 -9.97 25.95
CA SER A 361 -3.50 -10.62 24.63
C SER A 361 -3.47 -9.61 23.50
N VAL A 362 -2.90 -10.02 22.36
CA VAL A 362 -3.01 -9.28 21.11
C VAL A 362 -3.51 -10.24 20.03
N LEU A 363 -4.54 -9.79 19.31
CA LEU A 363 -5.24 -10.54 18.30
C LEU A 363 -5.27 -9.76 16.99
N ALA A 364 -4.94 -10.41 15.87
CA ALA A 364 -5.23 -9.89 14.55
C ALA A 364 -6.20 -10.82 13.81
N SER A 365 -7.24 -10.27 13.21
CA SER A 365 -8.29 -11.03 12.53
C SER A 365 -8.72 -10.33 11.26
N GLY A 366 -9.40 -11.08 10.37
CA GLY A 366 -9.84 -10.54 9.11
C GLY A 366 -8.67 -10.24 8.16
N LEU A 367 -7.56 -10.98 8.29
CA LEU A 367 -6.36 -10.81 7.48
C LEU A 367 -6.59 -11.20 6.01
N PRO A 368 -5.68 -10.86 5.08
CA PRO A 368 -5.90 -10.89 3.63
C PRO A 368 -6.30 -12.25 3.02
N THR A 369 -5.99 -13.36 3.67
CA THR A 369 -6.25 -14.72 3.15
C THR A 369 -7.56 -15.32 3.65
N SER A 370 -8.09 -16.34 2.95
CA SER A 370 -9.27 -17.04 3.45
C SER A 370 -8.91 -18.05 4.54
N GLU A 371 -9.84 -18.23 5.48
CA GLU A 371 -9.92 -19.48 6.24
C GLU A 371 -10.00 -20.65 5.25
N ASP A 372 -9.49 -21.80 5.69
CA ASP A 372 -9.39 -23.01 4.91
C ASP A 372 -10.63 -23.31 4.06
N SER A 373 -10.32 -23.85 2.89
CA SER A 373 -11.18 -24.52 1.91
C SER A 373 -11.96 -25.73 2.47
N ASP A 374 -12.22 -25.79 3.77
CA ASP A 374 -12.85 -26.93 4.46
C ASP A 374 -14.38 -26.93 4.34
N HIS A 375 -14.96 -25.87 3.76
CA HIS A 375 -16.35 -25.87 3.32
C HIS A 375 -16.38 -25.99 1.81
N THR A 376 -16.25 -27.23 1.32
CA THR A 376 -16.59 -27.74 -0.03
C THR A 376 -17.06 -26.68 -1.04
N VAL A 377 -16.14 -25.89 -1.57
CA VAL A 377 -16.38 -25.14 -2.80
C VAL A 377 -15.72 -25.92 -3.92
N ASP A 378 -16.50 -26.30 -4.94
CA ASP A 378 -15.95 -26.88 -6.15
C ASP A 378 -15.02 -25.85 -6.81
N VAL A 379 -13.70 -26.05 -6.63
CA VAL A 379 -12.67 -25.18 -7.20
C VAL A 379 -12.84 -25.10 -8.71
N GLU A 380 -13.30 -26.16 -9.37
CA GLU A 380 -13.56 -26.17 -10.81
C GLU A 380 -14.70 -25.23 -11.19
N ALA A 381 -15.73 -25.09 -10.34
CA ALA A 381 -16.80 -24.13 -10.55
C ALA A 381 -16.32 -22.66 -10.43
N LEU A 382 -15.21 -22.42 -9.74
CA LEU A 382 -14.63 -21.08 -9.58
C LEU A 382 -13.54 -20.76 -10.60
N LYS A 383 -13.03 -21.75 -11.35
CA LYS A 383 -12.04 -21.50 -12.40
C LYS A 383 -12.65 -20.69 -13.54
N SER A 384 -11.80 -19.84 -14.10
CA SER A 384 -12.14 -19.05 -15.28
C SER A 384 -12.26 -19.92 -16.52
N VAL A 385 -13.17 -19.56 -17.42
CA VAL A 385 -13.27 -20.20 -18.73
C VAL A 385 -12.00 -19.87 -19.55
N PRO A 386 -11.36 -20.88 -20.17
CA PRO A 386 -10.21 -20.65 -21.05
C PRO A 386 -10.57 -19.74 -22.23
N LEU A 387 -9.68 -18.82 -22.56
CA LEU A 387 -9.87 -17.88 -23.66
C LEU A 387 -9.64 -18.56 -25.01
N SER A 388 -10.55 -18.36 -25.97
CA SER A 388 -10.41 -18.84 -27.34
C SER A 388 -10.13 -17.68 -28.30
N ARG A 389 -9.07 -17.80 -29.11
CA ARG A 389 -8.77 -16.82 -30.16
C ARG A 389 -9.75 -16.85 -31.34
N GLN A 390 -10.57 -17.90 -31.44
CA GLN A 390 -11.46 -18.12 -32.60
C GLN A 390 -12.85 -17.52 -32.41
N ARG A 391 -13.22 -17.11 -31.20
CA ARG A 391 -14.52 -16.50 -30.90
C ARG A 391 -14.30 -15.15 -30.22
N PRO A 392 -14.62 -14.02 -30.88
CA PRO A 392 -14.55 -12.72 -30.24
C PRO A 392 -15.57 -12.65 -29.10
N LEU A 393 -15.16 -12.08 -27.97
CA LEU A 393 -16.03 -11.91 -26.80
C LEU A 393 -17.03 -10.77 -27.04
N ASP A 394 -18.24 -10.90 -26.52
CA ASP A 394 -19.19 -9.80 -26.55
C ASP A 394 -18.81 -8.72 -25.54
N LEU A 395 -18.36 -9.14 -24.35
CA LEU A 395 -17.88 -8.25 -23.31
C LEU A 395 -16.64 -8.84 -22.62
N PHE A 396 -15.63 -8.01 -22.45
CA PHE A 396 -14.53 -8.27 -21.55
C PHE A 396 -14.64 -7.36 -20.32
N ILE A 397 -14.55 -7.93 -19.13
CA ILE A 397 -14.57 -7.20 -17.86
C ILE A 397 -13.20 -7.31 -17.20
N GLY A 398 -12.49 -6.20 -17.13
CA GLY A 398 -11.29 -6.08 -16.31
C GLY A 398 -11.63 -5.52 -14.93
N VAL A 399 -11.15 -6.20 -13.89
CA VAL A 399 -11.38 -5.84 -12.49
C VAL A 399 -10.09 -5.35 -11.87
N PHE A 400 -10.06 -4.14 -11.33
CA PHE A 400 -8.93 -3.68 -10.51
C PHE A 400 -8.93 -4.40 -9.18
N SER A 401 -7.77 -4.97 -8.83
CA SER A 401 -7.55 -5.59 -7.53
C SER A 401 -6.08 -5.45 -7.15
N THR A 402 -5.73 -5.65 -5.88
CA THR A 402 -4.36 -5.64 -5.37
C THR A 402 -3.99 -7.00 -4.81
N ALA A 403 -2.70 -7.34 -4.70
CA ALA A 403 -2.27 -8.68 -4.32
C ALA A 403 -2.96 -9.23 -3.05
N ASN A 404 -3.13 -8.37 -2.04
CA ASN A 404 -3.76 -8.72 -0.75
C ASN A 404 -5.29 -8.86 -0.79
N ASN A 405 -5.97 -8.43 -1.85
CA ASN A 405 -7.44 -8.48 -1.93
C ASN A 405 -8.00 -9.86 -2.30
N PHE A 406 -7.38 -10.95 -1.84
CA PHE A 406 -7.83 -12.32 -2.13
C PHE A 406 -9.30 -12.54 -1.78
N LYS A 407 -9.74 -12.09 -0.60
CA LYS A 407 -11.15 -12.20 -0.17
C LYS A 407 -12.12 -11.50 -1.11
N ARG A 408 -11.78 -10.31 -1.61
CA ARG A 408 -12.63 -9.57 -2.56
C ARG A 408 -12.72 -10.31 -3.89
N ARG A 409 -11.59 -10.78 -4.43
CA ARG A 409 -11.58 -11.62 -5.63
C ARG A 409 -12.39 -12.90 -5.45
N MET A 410 -12.29 -13.56 -4.30
CA MET A 410 -13.10 -14.74 -3.99
C MET A 410 -14.59 -14.41 -3.88
N ALA A 411 -14.97 -13.26 -3.31
CA ALA A 411 -16.36 -12.82 -3.29
C ALA A 411 -16.89 -12.60 -4.71
N VAL A 412 -16.12 -11.94 -5.58
CA VAL A 412 -16.44 -11.77 -7.01
C VAL A 412 -16.60 -13.12 -7.71
N ARG A 413 -15.64 -14.05 -7.54
CA ARG A 413 -15.69 -15.41 -8.09
C ARG A 413 -16.96 -16.14 -7.67
N ARG A 414 -17.33 -16.08 -6.39
CA ARG A 414 -18.49 -16.79 -5.83
C ARG A 414 -19.84 -16.14 -6.15
N THR A 415 -19.84 -14.89 -6.62
CA THR A 415 -21.06 -14.13 -6.88
C THR A 415 -21.24 -13.88 -8.37
N TRP A 416 -20.91 -12.70 -8.87
CA TRP A 416 -21.27 -12.27 -10.22
C TRP A 416 -20.37 -12.86 -11.33
N MET A 417 -19.27 -13.55 -11.00
CA MET A 417 -18.61 -14.42 -12.00
C MET A 417 -19.39 -15.72 -12.28
N GLN A 418 -20.46 -15.99 -11.52
CA GLN A 418 -21.32 -17.16 -11.73
C GLN A 418 -22.49 -16.91 -12.70
N TYR A 419 -22.61 -15.70 -13.25
CA TYR A 419 -23.61 -15.41 -14.30
C TYR A 419 -23.43 -16.34 -15.52
N PRO A 420 -24.52 -16.81 -16.16
CA PRO A 420 -24.45 -17.74 -17.29
C PRO A 420 -23.60 -17.24 -18.45
N GLU A 421 -23.58 -15.94 -18.72
CA GLU A 421 -22.80 -15.30 -19.77
C GLU A 421 -21.29 -15.42 -19.51
N VAL A 422 -20.88 -15.37 -18.24
CA VAL A 422 -19.48 -15.58 -17.82
C VAL A 422 -19.13 -17.06 -17.90
N ARG A 423 -19.99 -17.93 -17.37
CA ARG A 423 -19.77 -19.39 -17.34
C ARG A 423 -19.80 -20.04 -18.74
N SER A 424 -20.53 -19.46 -19.69
CA SER A 424 -20.55 -19.88 -21.09
C SER A 424 -19.36 -19.37 -21.92
N GLY A 425 -18.60 -18.39 -21.39
CA GLY A 425 -17.48 -17.76 -22.10
C GLY A 425 -17.89 -16.68 -23.10
N THR A 426 -19.16 -16.25 -23.11
CA THR A 426 -19.62 -15.07 -23.87
C THR A 426 -19.01 -13.78 -23.31
N VAL A 427 -18.86 -13.75 -21.98
CA VAL A 427 -18.20 -12.69 -21.22
C VAL A 427 -16.97 -13.28 -20.53
N ALA A 428 -15.83 -12.60 -20.61
CA ALA A 428 -14.66 -12.98 -19.82
C ALA A 428 -14.37 -11.93 -18.74
N VAL A 429 -14.08 -12.41 -17.54
CA VAL A 429 -13.68 -11.57 -16.39
C VAL A 429 -12.23 -11.89 -16.05
N ARG A 430 -11.39 -10.87 -15.85
CA ARG A 430 -10.00 -11.01 -15.39
C ARG A 430 -9.66 -9.95 -14.34
N PHE A 431 -8.93 -10.34 -13.30
CA PHE A 431 -8.38 -9.44 -12.29
C PHE A 431 -7.02 -8.90 -12.74
N PHE A 432 -6.81 -7.59 -12.64
CA PHE A 432 -5.56 -6.92 -12.98
C PHE A 432 -4.87 -6.50 -11.70
N VAL A 433 -3.78 -7.22 -11.36
CA VAL A 433 -3.14 -7.16 -10.05
C VAL A 433 -1.66 -6.86 -10.22
N GLY A 434 -1.16 -5.78 -9.59
CA GLY A 434 0.27 -5.50 -9.56
C GLY A 434 1.01 -6.44 -8.61
N LEU A 435 2.34 -6.46 -8.74
CA LEU A 435 3.18 -7.15 -7.77
C LEU A 435 3.13 -6.44 -6.42
N HIS A 436 3.57 -7.14 -5.38
CA HIS A 436 3.65 -6.62 -4.02
C HIS A 436 5.11 -6.53 -3.57
N LYS A 437 5.43 -5.64 -2.63
CA LYS A 437 6.79 -5.53 -2.07
C LYS A 437 7.17 -6.78 -1.25
N ASN A 438 6.19 -7.32 -0.53
CA ASN A 438 6.34 -8.52 0.28
C ASN A 438 6.31 -9.79 -0.58
N GLN A 439 7.36 -10.61 -0.46
CA GLN A 439 7.56 -11.83 -1.24
C GLN A 439 6.50 -12.91 -0.95
N ILE A 440 6.09 -13.08 0.31
CA ILE A 440 5.06 -14.06 0.72
C ILE A 440 3.73 -13.77 0.00
N VAL A 441 3.37 -12.49 -0.08
CA VAL A 441 2.15 -12.05 -0.79
C VAL A 441 2.22 -12.42 -2.28
N ASN A 442 3.39 -12.26 -2.92
CA ASN A 442 3.56 -12.63 -4.33
C ASN A 442 3.48 -14.14 -4.54
N GLU A 443 3.97 -14.96 -3.60
CA GLU A 443 3.83 -16.41 -3.63
C GLU A 443 2.35 -16.83 -3.57
N GLU A 444 1.58 -16.26 -2.64
CA GLU A 444 0.14 -16.52 -2.53
C GLU A 444 -0.62 -16.08 -3.78
N LEU A 445 -0.31 -14.89 -4.32
CA LEU A 445 -0.90 -14.40 -5.57
C LEU A 445 -0.57 -15.32 -6.75
N TRP A 446 0.67 -15.83 -6.83
CA TRP A 446 1.08 -16.78 -7.85
C TRP A 446 0.33 -18.11 -7.75
N ASN A 447 0.13 -18.61 -6.52
CA ASN A 447 -0.67 -19.80 -6.26
C ASN A 447 -2.14 -19.61 -6.67
N GLU A 448 -2.72 -18.47 -6.33
CA GLU A 448 -4.07 -18.10 -6.73
C GLU A 448 -4.21 -18.03 -8.26
N ALA A 449 -3.26 -17.37 -8.94
CA ALA A 449 -3.24 -17.23 -10.39
C ALA A 449 -3.23 -18.60 -11.09
N ARG A 450 -2.39 -19.53 -10.61
CA ARG A 450 -2.34 -20.92 -11.09
C ARG A 450 -3.63 -21.69 -10.82
N THR A 451 -4.30 -21.40 -9.70
CA THR A 451 -5.50 -22.12 -9.26
C THR A 451 -6.74 -21.75 -10.06
N TYR A 452 -6.99 -20.44 -10.26
CA TYR A 452 -8.24 -19.94 -10.84
C TYR A 452 -8.12 -19.47 -12.30
N GLY A 453 -6.92 -19.13 -12.78
CA GLY A 453 -6.65 -18.75 -14.17
C GLY A 453 -7.26 -17.40 -14.60
N ASP A 454 -7.75 -16.59 -13.66
CA ASP A 454 -8.40 -15.30 -13.92
C ASP A 454 -7.53 -14.08 -13.59
N ILE A 455 -6.28 -14.27 -13.14
CA ILE A 455 -5.38 -13.16 -12.79
C ILE A 455 -4.49 -12.80 -13.97
N GLN A 456 -4.44 -11.50 -14.30
CA GLN A 456 -3.38 -10.87 -15.07
C GLN A 456 -2.48 -10.07 -14.12
N LEU A 457 -1.23 -10.50 -14.00
CA LEU A 457 -0.22 -9.78 -13.23
C LEU A 457 0.23 -8.55 -14.01
N MET A 458 0.48 -7.44 -13.32
CA MET A 458 1.01 -6.22 -13.92
C MET A 458 2.53 -6.11 -13.68
N PRO A 459 3.30 -5.55 -14.62
CA PRO A 459 4.76 -5.43 -14.51
C PRO A 459 5.19 -4.22 -13.63
N PHE A 460 4.44 -3.96 -12.56
CA PHE A 460 4.69 -2.88 -11.60
C PHE A 460 4.06 -3.24 -10.24
N VAL A 461 4.59 -2.64 -9.17
CA VAL A 461 3.99 -2.72 -7.82
C VAL A 461 2.75 -1.82 -7.75
N ASP A 462 1.72 -2.29 -7.06
CA ASP A 462 0.47 -1.55 -6.94
C ASP A 462 0.58 -0.31 -6.06
N TYR A 463 0.35 0.85 -6.69
CA TYR A 463 0.11 2.13 -6.04
C TYR A 463 -1.19 2.74 -6.56
N TYR A 464 -1.88 3.51 -5.70
CA TYR A 464 -3.11 4.18 -6.09
C TYR A 464 -2.91 5.12 -7.30
N SER A 465 -1.77 5.80 -7.39
CA SER A 465 -1.41 6.69 -8.51
C SER A 465 -1.29 5.97 -9.86
N LEU A 466 -1.19 4.63 -9.87
CA LEU A 466 -0.96 3.83 -11.08
C LEU A 466 -2.22 3.12 -11.59
N ILE A 467 -3.39 3.46 -11.05
CA ILE A 467 -4.71 2.99 -11.54
C ILE A 467 -4.89 3.30 -13.04
N THR A 468 -4.29 4.39 -13.54
CA THR A 468 -4.27 4.72 -14.98
C THR A 468 -3.59 3.64 -15.81
N TRP A 469 -2.47 3.07 -15.35
CA TRP A 469 -1.79 1.98 -16.05
C TRP A 469 -2.59 0.68 -16.05
N LYS A 470 -3.35 0.40 -14.99
CA LYS A 470 -4.30 -0.72 -15.02
C LYS A 470 -5.42 -0.50 -16.02
N THR A 471 -5.92 0.73 -16.16
CA THR A 471 -6.94 1.07 -17.18
C THR A 471 -6.41 0.76 -18.58
N LEU A 472 -5.17 1.18 -18.86
CA LEU A 472 -4.49 0.86 -20.10
C LEU A 472 -4.37 -0.65 -20.30
N ALA A 473 -3.95 -1.39 -19.27
CA ALA A 473 -3.82 -2.84 -19.33
C ALA A 473 -5.14 -3.56 -19.66
N ILE A 474 -6.26 -3.10 -19.09
CA ILE A 474 -7.61 -3.61 -19.40
C ILE A 474 -7.95 -3.34 -20.87
N CYS A 475 -7.74 -2.11 -21.35
CA CYS A 475 -7.98 -1.76 -22.77
C CYS A 475 -7.13 -2.63 -23.70
N THR A 476 -5.82 -2.75 -23.42
CA THR A 476 -4.88 -3.57 -24.17
C THR A 476 -5.28 -5.04 -24.20
N PHE A 477 -5.67 -5.61 -23.06
CA PHE A 477 -6.13 -7.00 -23.02
C PHE A 477 -7.40 -7.18 -23.83
N GLY A 478 -8.39 -6.30 -23.61
CA GLY A 478 -9.68 -6.32 -24.30
C GLY A 478 -9.54 -6.26 -25.82
N THR A 479 -8.57 -5.51 -26.35
CA THR A 479 -8.42 -5.31 -27.79
C THR A 479 -7.42 -6.28 -28.42
N GLU A 480 -6.23 -6.42 -27.85
CA GLU A 480 -5.11 -7.15 -28.47
C GLU A 480 -5.04 -8.62 -28.07
N VAL A 481 -5.59 -8.99 -26.91
CA VAL A 481 -5.55 -10.38 -26.42
C VAL A 481 -6.85 -11.12 -26.75
N VAL A 482 -8.01 -10.51 -26.51
CA VAL A 482 -9.32 -11.17 -26.67
C VAL A 482 -10.23 -10.57 -27.74
N SER A 483 -9.88 -9.41 -28.30
CA SER A 483 -10.66 -8.71 -29.34
C SER A 483 -12.16 -8.62 -29.03
N ALA A 484 -12.49 -8.16 -27.81
CA ALA A 484 -13.86 -8.04 -27.34
C ALA A 484 -14.60 -6.87 -28.03
N LYS A 485 -15.92 -7.01 -28.25
CA LYS A 485 -16.77 -5.94 -28.80
C LYS A 485 -16.87 -4.76 -27.83
N PHE A 486 -17.00 -5.05 -26.54
CA PHE A 486 -17.04 -4.08 -25.46
C PHE A 486 -16.02 -4.43 -24.38
N VAL A 487 -15.47 -3.39 -23.74
CA VAL A 487 -14.52 -3.51 -22.63
C VAL A 487 -15.08 -2.75 -21.44
N MET A 488 -15.27 -3.45 -20.33
CA MET A 488 -15.67 -2.89 -19.05
C MET A 488 -14.49 -2.83 -18.10
N LYS A 489 -14.36 -1.70 -17.41
CA LYS A 489 -13.53 -1.58 -16.20
C LYS A 489 -14.43 -1.55 -14.99
N THR A 490 -14.03 -2.22 -13.91
CA THR A 490 -14.68 -2.15 -12.58
C THR A 490 -13.67 -2.41 -11.47
N ASP A 491 -14.07 -2.27 -10.22
CA ASP A 491 -13.24 -2.48 -9.03
C ASP A 491 -13.67 -3.76 -8.29
N ASP A 492 -12.77 -4.34 -7.49
CA ASP A 492 -13.05 -5.58 -6.75
C ASP A 492 -14.00 -5.41 -5.55
N ASP A 493 -14.41 -4.17 -5.25
CA ASP A 493 -15.48 -3.82 -4.31
C ASP A 493 -16.80 -3.43 -4.98
N ALA A 494 -16.93 -3.63 -6.30
CA ALA A 494 -18.18 -3.46 -7.02
C ALA A 494 -18.93 -4.79 -7.25
N PHE A 495 -20.26 -4.71 -7.31
CA PHE A 495 -21.12 -5.80 -7.75
C PHE A 495 -21.67 -5.49 -9.14
N VAL A 496 -21.42 -6.38 -10.12
CA VAL A 496 -21.83 -6.19 -11.51
C VAL A 496 -23.02 -7.10 -11.85
N ARG A 497 -24.14 -6.49 -12.26
CA ARG A 497 -25.26 -7.19 -12.90
C ARG A 497 -24.94 -7.46 -14.37
N VAL A 498 -24.20 -8.55 -14.63
CA VAL A 498 -23.69 -8.89 -15.98
C VAL A 498 -24.84 -9.05 -16.98
N ASP A 499 -25.92 -9.70 -16.56
CA ASP A 499 -27.16 -9.86 -17.30
C ASP A 499 -27.75 -8.51 -17.77
N GLU A 500 -27.85 -7.54 -16.86
CA GLU A 500 -28.39 -6.21 -17.18
C GLU A 500 -27.48 -5.41 -18.10
N ILE A 501 -26.16 -5.50 -17.91
CA ILE A 501 -25.19 -4.85 -18.80
C ILE A 501 -25.34 -5.41 -20.22
N MET A 502 -25.37 -6.74 -20.37
CA MET A 502 -25.52 -7.39 -21.67
C MET A 502 -26.85 -7.04 -22.34
N ALA A 503 -27.96 -7.08 -21.60
CA ALA A 503 -29.26 -6.66 -22.11
C ALA A 503 -29.27 -5.18 -22.52
N SER A 504 -28.64 -4.31 -21.73
CA SER A 504 -28.56 -2.88 -22.02
C SER A 504 -27.73 -2.58 -23.27
N LEU A 505 -26.55 -3.18 -23.41
CA LEU A 505 -25.70 -3.04 -24.59
C LEU A 505 -26.40 -3.53 -25.86
N SER A 506 -27.16 -4.64 -25.77
CA SER A 506 -27.98 -5.14 -26.87
C SER A 506 -29.09 -4.16 -27.26
N ARG A 507 -29.78 -3.55 -26.29
CA ARG A 507 -30.83 -2.54 -26.55
C ARG A 507 -30.28 -1.26 -27.17
N ILE A 508 -29.13 -0.78 -26.71
CA ILE A 508 -28.48 0.43 -27.23
C ILE A 508 -28.07 0.22 -28.70
N ASN A 509 -27.58 -0.99 -29.04
CA ASN A 509 -27.19 -1.37 -30.40
C ASN A 509 -26.18 -0.39 -31.05
N VAL A 510 -25.29 0.19 -30.23
CA VAL A 510 -24.18 1.03 -30.67
C VAL A 510 -22.88 0.27 -30.45
N THR A 511 -22.12 0.09 -31.52
CA THR A 511 -20.87 -0.68 -31.51
C THR A 511 -19.60 0.18 -31.63
N HIS A 512 -19.76 1.49 -31.85
CA HIS A 512 -18.66 2.43 -32.06
C HIS A 512 -18.90 3.72 -31.25
N GLY A 513 -17.85 4.28 -30.66
CA GLY A 513 -17.92 5.53 -29.89
C GLY A 513 -18.75 5.47 -28.61
N LEU A 514 -18.98 4.29 -28.02
CA LEU A 514 -19.80 4.14 -26.82
C LEU A 514 -18.96 4.34 -25.55
N LEU A 515 -19.36 5.30 -24.71
CA LEU A 515 -18.98 5.39 -23.30
C LEU A 515 -20.26 5.23 -22.46
N TYR A 516 -20.35 4.15 -21.71
CA TYR A 516 -21.55 3.77 -20.97
C TYR A 516 -21.24 3.60 -19.48
N GLY A 517 -22.02 4.28 -18.64
CA GLY A 517 -21.86 4.28 -17.18
C GLY A 517 -22.55 5.49 -16.56
N LEU A 518 -22.26 5.76 -15.29
CA LEU A 518 -22.66 7.02 -14.66
C LEU A 518 -21.71 8.13 -15.13
N ILE A 519 -22.20 9.02 -15.99
CA ILE A 519 -21.38 10.09 -16.58
C ILE A 519 -21.49 11.37 -15.75
N ASN A 520 -20.35 11.94 -15.40
CA ASN A 520 -20.25 13.28 -14.82
C ASN A 520 -19.75 14.25 -15.89
N SER A 521 -20.49 15.32 -16.12
CA SER A 521 -20.14 16.36 -17.11
C SER A 521 -19.75 17.70 -16.48
N ASP A 522 -19.83 17.83 -15.15
CA ASP A 522 -19.67 19.10 -14.43
C ASP A 522 -18.73 19.01 -13.22
N SER A 523 -17.76 18.11 -13.28
CA SER A 523 -16.71 17.97 -12.26
C SER A 523 -15.55 18.95 -12.44
N ARG A 524 -14.92 19.32 -11.32
CA ARG A 524 -13.73 20.18 -11.27
C ARG A 524 -12.62 19.53 -10.45
N PRO A 525 -11.34 19.83 -10.73
CA PRO A 525 -10.24 19.38 -9.90
C PRO A 525 -10.36 19.90 -8.46
N HIS A 526 -10.11 19.05 -7.47
CA HIS A 526 -10.04 19.51 -6.09
C HIS A 526 -8.73 20.28 -5.89
N ARG A 527 -8.82 21.54 -5.47
CA ARG A 527 -7.65 22.43 -5.30
C ARG A 527 -7.19 22.59 -3.86
N SER A 528 -7.86 21.93 -2.91
CA SER A 528 -7.44 21.94 -1.50
C SER A 528 -6.38 20.87 -1.29
N THR A 529 -5.22 21.26 -0.75
CA THR A 529 -4.08 20.37 -0.44
C THR A 529 -4.43 19.30 0.59
N ASP A 530 -5.47 19.53 1.40
CA ASP A 530 -5.94 18.58 2.42
C ASP A 530 -6.89 17.53 1.85
N SER A 531 -7.25 17.65 0.57
CA SER A 531 -8.08 16.69 -0.15
C SER A 531 -7.22 15.53 -0.62
N LYS A 532 -7.66 14.29 -0.35
CA LYS A 532 -7.11 13.08 -0.98
C LYS A 532 -7.13 13.14 -2.51
N TRP A 533 -8.05 13.92 -3.06
CA TRP A 533 -8.25 14.11 -4.51
C TRP A 533 -7.59 15.39 -5.04
N PHE A 534 -6.66 15.99 -4.28
CA PHE A 534 -5.97 17.21 -4.68
C PHE A 534 -5.29 17.05 -6.03
N ILE A 535 -5.50 18.02 -6.91
CA ILE A 535 -4.85 18.11 -8.21
C ILE A 535 -4.34 19.53 -8.36
N SER A 536 -3.02 19.66 -8.53
CA SER A 536 -2.38 20.97 -8.61
C SER A 536 -2.70 21.68 -9.95
N PRO A 537 -2.62 23.02 -10.02
CA PRO A 537 -2.74 23.74 -11.29
C PRO A 537 -1.71 23.30 -12.34
N GLU A 538 -0.53 22.90 -11.89
CA GLU A 538 0.55 22.36 -12.73
C GLU A 538 0.17 21.00 -13.31
N GLU A 539 -0.51 20.14 -12.54
CA GLU A 539 -1.02 18.83 -12.98
C GLU A 539 -2.30 18.95 -13.81
N TRP A 540 -3.15 19.93 -13.59
CA TRP A 540 -4.30 20.21 -14.46
C TRP A 540 -4.62 21.69 -14.46
N SER A 541 -4.38 22.37 -15.58
CA SER A 541 -4.51 23.84 -15.67
C SER A 541 -5.94 24.29 -15.91
N GLU A 542 -6.78 23.43 -16.49
CA GLU A 542 -8.17 23.77 -16.80
C GLU A 542 -9.04 23.81 -15.54
N GLU A 543 -10.13 24.57 -15.58
CA GLU A 543 -11.05 24.67 -14.44
C GLU A 543 -11.99 23.46 -14.29
N LYS A 544 -12.27 22.77 -15.40
CA LYS A 544 -13.19 21.63 -15.46
C LYS A 544 -12.50 20.41 -16.08
N TYR A 545 -12.98 19.23 -15.71
CA TYR A 545 -12.65 18.00 -16.43
C TYR A 545 -13.54 17.82 -17.65
N PRO A 546 -13.08 17.10 -18.69
CA PRO A 546 -13.99 16.61 -19.73
C PRO A 546 -15.01 15.63 -19.14
N PRO A 547 -16.15 15.37 -19.81
CA PRO A 547 -17.08 14.34 -19.35
C PRO A 547 -16.39 12.99 -19.14
N TRP A 548 -16.64 12.36 -18.00
CA TRP A 548 -16.00 11.10 -17.61
C TRP A 548 -17.00 10.20 -16.88
N ALA A 549 -16.71 8.90 -16.84
CA ALA A 549 -17.54 7.91 -16.17
C ALA A 549 -17.01 7.61 -14.76
N HIS A 550 -17.92 7.50 -13.78
CA HIS A 550 -17.56 7.23 -12.39
C HIS A 550 -16.81 5.91 -12.20
N GLY A 551 -15.94 5.89 -11.18
CA GLY A 551 -15.01 4.80 -10.87
C GLY A 551 -15.59 3.39 -10.70
N PRO A 552 -16.74 3.17 -10.02
CA PRO A 552 -17.24 1.82 -9.72
C PRO A 552 -17.40 0.92 -10.95
N GLY A 553 -17.70 1.49 -12.11
CA GLY A 553 -17.59 0.77 -13.36
C GLY A 553 -18.15 1.50 -14.57
N TYR A 554 -17.54 1.24 -15.72
CA TYR A 554 -17.98 1.78 -17.01
C TYR A 554 -17.58 0.85 -18.16
N VAL A 555 -18.31 0.95 -19.26
CA VAL A 555 -18.09 0.18 -20.49
C VAL A 555 -17.69 1.13 -21.62
N VAL A 556 -16.69 0.73 -22.40
CA VAL A 556 -16.32 1.39 -23.65
C VAL A 556 -16.44 0.42 -24.83
N SER A 557 -16.74 0.93 -26.01
CA SER A 557 -16.67 0.15 -27.25
C SER A 557 -15.22 -0.17 -27.64
N HIS A 558 -15.05 -1.23 -28.44
CA HIS A 558 -13.74 -1.70 -28.91
C HIS A 558 -12.89 -0.59 -29.52
N ASP A 559 -13.46 0.29 -30.34
CA ASP A 559 -12.76 1.38 -31.02
C ASP A 559 -12.18 2.41 -30.03
N ILE A 560 -12.90 2.73 -28.95
CA ILE A 560 -12.40 3.60 -27.88
C ILE A 560 -11.24 2.92 -27.13
N ALA A 561 -11.43 1.67 -26.68
CA ALA A 561 -10.39 0.92 -26.00
C ALA A 561 -9.11 0.80 -26.86
N LYS A 562 -9.28 0.56 -28.17
CA LYS A 562 -8.19 0.44 -29.13
C LYS A 562 -7.50 1.79 -29.37
N ALA A 563 -8.26 2.88 -29.40
CA ALA A 563 -7.70 4.22 -29.51
C ALA A 563 -6.85 4.58 -28.28
N VAL A 564 -7.27 4.20 -27.07
CA VAL A 564 -6.48 4.37 -25.84
C VAL A 564 -5.15 3.62 -25.96
N TYR A 565 -5.17 2.32 -26.26
CA TYR A 565 -3.95 1.52 -26.42
C TYR A 565 -3.02 2.09 -27.51
N LYS A 566 -3.56 2.43 -28.68
CA LYS A 566 -2.75 2.96 -29.80
C LYS A 566 -2.12 4.30 -29.45
N ARG A 567 -2.88 5.23 -28.87
CA ARG A 567 -2.36 6.56 -28.48
C ARG A 567 -1.30 6.46 -27.40
N PHE A 568 -1.42 5.49 -26.49
CA PHE A 568 -0.40 5.24 -25.46
C PHE A 568 0.92 4.82 -26.11
N ASN A 569 0.86 3.83 -27.00
CA ASN A 569 2.05 3.35 -27.71
C ASN A 569 2.70 4.41 -28.61
N GLU A 570 1.90 5.37 -29.10
CA GLU A 570 2.40 6.51 -29.87
C GLU A 570 2.94 7.66 -29.00
N GLY A 571 2.87 7.56 -27.66
CA GLY A 571 3.24 8.63 -26.73
C GLY A 571 2.33 9.87 -26.82
N ARG A 572 1.08 9.68 -27.29
CA ARG A 572 0.09 10.74 -27.54
C ARG A 572 -1.03 10.79 -26.51
N LEU A 573 -1.05 9.86 -25.57
CA LEU A 573 -1.88 10.00 -24.37
C LEU A 573 -1.24 11.06 -23.48
N LYS A 574 -2.05 12.03 -23.06
CA LYS A 574 -1.59 13.11 -22.18
C LYS A 574 -1.43 12.54 -20.76
N ASP A 575 -0.25 11.98 -20.46
CA ASP A 575 0.16 11.61 -19.09
C ASP A 575 0.91 12.77 -18.37
N LYS A 576 0.99 13.94 -19.03
CA LYS A 576 1.67 15.22 -18.70
C LYS A 576 3.21 15.26 -18.63
N ARG A 577 3.80 15.85 -19.68
CA ARG A 577 4.75 16.99 -19.70
C ARG A 577 5.00 17.35 -21.18
N GLN A 578 4.29 18.34 -21.71
CA GLN A 578 4.82 19.19 -22.77
C GLN A 578 4.36 20.60 -22.46
N GLY A 579 5.31 21.44 -22.05
CA GLY A 579 5.16 22.90 -22.10
C GLY A 579 5.30 23.40 -23.53
#